data_AF-A0A6M2CN41-F1
#
_entry.id   AF-A0A6M2CN41-F1
#
_cell.length_a   1.000
_cell.length_b   1.000
_cell.length_c   1.000
_cell.angle_alpha   90.00
_cell.angle_beta   90.00
_cell.angle_gamma   90.00
#
_symmetry.space_group_name_H-M   'P 1'
#
loop_
_entity.id
_entity.type
_entity.pdbx_description
1 polymer ?
#
loop_
_entity_poly.entity_id
_entity_poly.type
_entity_poly.pdbx_seq_one_letter_code
_entity_poly.pdbx_strand_id
1 'polypeptide(L)' 'NSSTPEFCNRTLRYNATTLGPLVPQLDLYWPSLTSSNNNIFWKHEWQKHGTCATIVPELDGLYNFFNETLTLYLKYNITE' A
#
# COMPACT_ATOMS: atom_id res chain seq x y z
N ASN A 1 -14.07 3.28 21.77
CA ASN A 1 -12.65 3.69 21.69
C ASN A 1 -11.92 2.60 20.89
N SER A 2 -11.84 2.72 19.57
CA SER A 2 -11.20 1.69 18.73
C SER A 2 -9.87 2.21 18.20
N SER A 3 -8.77 1.72 18.78
CA SER A 3 -7.44 1.91 18.19
C SER A 3 -7.24 0.87 17.09
N THR A 4 -7.09 1.29 15.86
CA THR A 4 -6.58 0.41 14.79
C THR A 4 -5.09 0.15 15.02
N PRO A 5 -4.58 -1.06 14.71
CA PRO A 5 -3.16 -1.33 14.81
C PRO A 5 -2.38 -0.49 13.78
N GLU A 6 -1.28 0.11 14.21
CA GLU A 6 -0.42 0.96 13.37
C GLU A 6 1.06 0.66 13.65
N PHE A 7 1.89 0.74 12.62
CA PHE A 7 3.34 0.56 12.71
C PHE A 7 3.77 -0.78 13.35
N CYS A 8 3.03 -1.86 13.06
CA CYS A 8 3.14 -3.14 13.75
C CYS A 8 4.50 -3.83 13.62
N ASN A 9 5.21 -3.62 12.50
CA ASN A 9 6.52 -4.23 12.31
C ASN A 9 7.53 -3.29 11.66
N ARG A 10 8.47 -2.77 12.46
CA ARG A 10 9.51 -1.83 12.00
C ARG A 10 10.67 -2.48 11.27
N THR A 11 10.81 -3.80 11.30
CA THR A 11 11.85 -4.53 10.57
C THR A 11 11.48 -4.70 9.10
N LEU A 12 10.20 -4.68 8.76
CA LEU A 12 9.67 -4.71 7.40
C LEU A 12 9.82 -3.34 6.73
N ARG A 13 11.00 -3.09 6.16
CA ARG A 13 11.33 -1.81 5.51
C ARG A 13 10.60 -1.66 4.16
N TYR A 14 10.24 -0.43 3.85
CA TYR A 14 9.77 -0.07 2.51
C TYR A 14 10.92 -0.11 1.52
N ASN A 15 10.73 -0.80 0.40
CA ASN A 15 11.66 -0.82 -0.73
C ASN A 15 10.89 -0.54 -2.03
N ALA A 16 11.05 0.66 -2.57
CA ALA A 16 10.35 1.09 -3.77
C ALA A 16 10.62 0.19 -4.99
N THR A 17 11.80 -0.44 -5.09
CA THR A 17 12.13 -1.28 -6.25
C THR A 17 11.24 -2.51 -6.35
N THR A 18 10.74 -3.02 -5.22
CA THR A 18 9.77 -4.12 -5.18
C THR A 18 8.46 -3.75 -5.88
N LEU A 19 8.10 -2.47 -5.92
CA LEU A 19 6.85 -2.00 -6.54
C LEU A 19 6.97 -1.72 -8.04
N GLY A 20 8.15 -1.90 -8.66
CA GLY A 20 8.41 -1.54 -10.05
C GLY A 20 7.30 -1.90 -11.05
N PRO A 21 6.79 -3.16 -11.06
CA PRO A 21 5.68 -3.55 -11.93
C PRO A 21 4.34 -2.85 -11.66
N LEU A 22 4.13 -2.37 -10.44
CA LEU A 22 2.88 -1.74 -9.98
C LEU A 22 2.90 -0.22 -10.10
N VAL A 23 4.08 0.41 -10.23
CA VAL A 23 4.23 1.89 -10.24
C VAL A 23 3.26 2.57 -11.22
N PRO A 24 3.12 2.15 -12.49
CA PRO A 24 2.21 2.83 -13.42
C PRO A 24 0.74 2.84 -12.95
N GLN A 25 0.29 1.75 -12.30
CA GLN A 25 -1.06 1.65 -11.77
C GLN A 25 -1.21 2.42 -10.46
N LEU A 26 -0.20 2.38 -9.58
CA LEU A 26 -0.20 3.16 -8.34
C LEU A 26 -0.20 4.67 -8.61
N ASP A 27 0.55 5.13 -9.62
CA ASP A 27 0.56 6.54 -10.02
C ASP A 27 -0.80 7.00 -10.55
N LEU A 28 -1.54 6.12 -11.24
CA LEU A 28 -2.85 6.45 -11.80
C LEU A 28 -3.97 6.38 -10.76
N TYR A 29 -4.02 5.29 -9.99
CA TYR A 29 -5.17 4.95 -9.14
C TYR A 29 -4.95 5.28 -7.66
N TRP A 30 -3.71 5.45 -7.22
CA TRP A 30 -3.41 5.81 -5.83
C TRP A 30 -2.33 6.90 -5.69
N PRO A 31 -2.49 8.05 -6.38
CA PRO A 31 -1.56 9.16 -6.27
C PRO A 31 -1.67 9.85 -4.90
N SER A 32 -0.61 10.56 -4.53
CA SER A 32 -0.68 11.56 -3.47
C SER A 32 -1.32 12.83 -4.00
N LEU A 33 -2.24 13.41 -3.23
CA LEU A 33 -2.86 14.71 -3.54
C LEU A 33 -2.18 15.88 -2.83
N THR A 34 -1.26 15.60 -1.89
CA THR A 34 -0.59 16.60 -1.04
C THR A 34 0.90 16.67 -1.28
N SER A 35 1.48 15.70 -1.98
CA SER A 35 2.89 15.65 -2.36
C SER A 35 3.03 15.36 -3.85
N SER A 36 4.02 15.96 -4.50
CA SER A 36 4.40 15.61 -5.87
C SER A 36 5.11 14.25 -5.96
N ASN A 37 5.50 13.66 -4.83
CA ASN A 37 6.20 12.39 -4.78
C ASN A 37 5.33 11.30 -4.14
N ASN A 38 4.67 10.51 -4.98
CA ASN A 38 3.81 9.40 -4.56
C ASN A 38 4.54 8.36 -3.69
N ASN A 39 5.84 8.17 -3.87
CA ASN A 39 6.62 7.21 -3.07
C ASN A 39 6.66 7.57 -1.58
N ILE A 40 6.58 8.85 -1.21
CA ILE A 40 6.52 9.26 0.20
C ILE A 40 5.21 8.78 0.82
N PHE A 41 4.12 8.92 0.07
CA PHE A 41 2.80 8.49 0.49
C PHE A 41 2.72 6.96 0.60
N TRP A 42 3.12 6.21 -0.42
CA TRP A 42 3.12 4.74 -0.36
C TRP A 42 4.01 4.19 0.76
N LYS A 43 5.16 4.82 1.00
CA LYS A 43 6.02 4.47 2.15
C LYS A 43 5.27 4.64 3.47
N HIS A 44 4.53 5.73 3.64
CA HIS A 44 3.73 5.97 4.84
C HIS A 44 2.67 4.89 5.02
N GLU A 45 1.88 4.61 3.98
CA GLU A 45 0.81 3.60 4.00
C GLU A 45 1.34 2.20 4.30
N TRP A 46 2.47 1.81 3.70
CA TRP A 46 3.12 0.55 4.03
C TRP A 46 3.55 0.49 5.50
N GLN A 47 4.31 1.49 5.95
CA GLN A 47 4.87 1.48 7.31
C GLN A 47 3.78 1.50 8.37
N LYS A 48 2.75 2.32 8.17
CA LYS A 48 1.68 2.51 9.13
C LYS A 48 0.66 1.37 9.10
N HIS A 49 0.23 0.93 7.92
CA HIS A 49 -0.88 -0.01 7.75
C HIS A 49 -0.44 -1.36 7.17
N GLY A 50 0.35 -1.37 6.09
CA GLY A 50 0.78 -2.61 5.43
C GLY A 50 1.56 -3.57 6.34
N THR A 51 2.41 -3.05 7.23
CA THR A 51 3.14 -3.89 8.20
C THR A 51 2.26 -4.59 9.23
N CYS A 52 1.01 -4.15 9.40
CA CYS A 52 0.01 -4.81 10.24
C CYS A 52 -0.81 -5.86 9.47
N ALA A 53 -0.85 -5.75 8.14
CA ALA A 53 -1.64 -6.62 7.28
C ALA A 53 -0.96 -7.97 6.97
N THR A 54 0.33 -8.12 7.31
CA THR A 54 1.12 -9.32 6.98
C THR A 54 0.65 -10.61 7.67
N ILE A 55 -0.29 -10.52 8.61
CA ILE A 55 -0.97 -11.69 9.18
C ILE A 55 -1.96 -12.35 8.20
N VAL A 56 -2.37 -11.62 7.16
CA VAL A 56 -3.25 -12.09 6.09
C VAL A 56 -2.36 -12.58 4.95
N PRO A 57 -2.41 -13.87 4.56
CA PRO A 57 -1.50 -14.45 3.56
C PRO A 57 -1.48 -13.71 2.22
N GLU A 58 -2.63 -13.24 1.74
CA GLU A 58 -2.78 -12.51 0.49
C GLU A 58 -2.14 -11.12 0.53
N LEU A 59 -1.93 -10.57 1.73
CA LEU A 59 -1.34 -9.25 1.95
C LEU A 59 0.09 -9.33 2.50
N ASP A 60 0.64 -10.55 2.67
CA ASP A 60 1.96 -10.74 3.25
C ASP A 60 3.04 -10.23 2.30
N GLY A 61 3.68 -9.13 2.71
CA GLY A 61 4.75 -8.49 1.99
C GLY A 61 4.34 -7.24 1.21
N LEU A 62 5.34 -6.39 0.97
CA LEU A 62 5.16 -5.08 0.35
C LEU A 62 4.47 -5.16 -1.02
N TYR A 63 4.93 -6.05 -1.90
CA TYR A 63 4.32 -6.23 -3.23
C TYR A 63 2.85 -6.62 -3.13
N ASN A 64 2.56 -7.66 -2.34
CA ASN A 64 1.24 -8.26 -2.21
C ASN A 64 0.23 -7.25 -1.64
N PHE A 65 0.60 -6.49 -0.61
CA PHE A 65 -0.24 -5.43 -0.06
C PHE A 65 -0.71 -4.41 -1.11
N PHE A 66 0.22 -3.91 -1.94
CA PHE A 66 -0.13 -2.94 -2.99
C PHE A 66 -0.87 -3.60 -4.16
N ASN A 67 -0.48 -4.81 -4.56
CA ASN A 67 -1.13 -5.56 -5.62
C ASN A 67 -2.59 -5.88 -5.31
N GLU A 68 -2.87 -6.36 -4.10
CA GLU A 68 -4.24 -6.64 -3.66
C GLU A 68 -5.06 -5.37 -3.49
N THR A 69 -4.44 -4.26 -3.04
CA THR A 69 -5.17 -2.99 -2.97
C THR A 69 -5.59 -2.51 -4.36
N LEU A 70 -4.71 -2.58 -5.35
CA LEU A 70 -5.04 -2.27 -6.75
C LEU A 70 -6.10 -3.23 -7.29
N THR A 71 -5.98 -4.53 -6.99
CA THR A 71 -6.96 -5.56 -7.41
C THR A 71 -8.36 -5.25 -6.86
N LEU A 72 -8.45 -4.90 -5.58
CA LEU A 72 -9.71 -4.49 -4.94
C LEU A 72 -10.27 -3.21 -5.54
N TYR A 73 -9.42 -2.20 -5.77
CA TYR A 73 -9.83 -0.94 -6.39
C TYR A 73 -10.43 -1.18 -7.79
N LEU A 74 -9.75 -1.97 -8.63
CA LEU A 74 -10.22 -2.27 -9.99
C LEU A 74 -11.48 -3.15 -9.99
N LYS A 75 -11.60 -4.07 -9.04
CA LYS A 75 -12.77 -4.95 -8.91
C LYS A 75 -14.03 -4.20 -8.47
N TYR A 76 -13.88 -3.19 -7.62
CA TYR A 76 -14.99 -2.43 -7.04
C TYR A 76 -14.91 -0.95 -7.44
N ASN A 77 -14.59 -0.69 -8.71
CA ASN A 77 -14.44 0.67 -9.23
C ASN A 77 -15.74 1.47 -8.97
N ILE A 78 -15.64 2.49 -8.10
CA ILE A 78 -16.78 3.31 -7.65
C ILE A 78 -17.16 4.43 -8.64
N THR A 79 -16.44 4.52 -9.75
CA THR A 79 -16.70 5.50 -10.82
C THR A 79 -17.38 4.89 -12.05
N GLU A 80 -17.57 3.56 -12.05
CA GLU A 80 -18.37 2.82 -13.04
C GLU A 80 -19.77 2.48 -12.52
#